data_AF-A0AAD6VSC3-F1
#
_entry.id   AF-A0AAD6VSC3-F1
#
_cell.length_a   1.000
_cell.length_b   1.000
_cell.length_c   1.000
_cell.angle_alpha   90.00
_cell.angle_beta   90.00
_cell.angle_gamma   90.00
#
_symmetry.space_group_name_H-M   'P 1'
#
loop_
_entity.id
_entity.type
_entity.pdbx_description
1 polymer ?
#
loop_
_entity_poly.entity_id
_entity_poly.type
_entity_poly.pdbx_seq_one_letter_code
_entity_poly.pdbx_strand_id
1 'polypeptide(L)'
;MSWKLGSSKKTNLKENGVISRSVTPIPSRATTPKPVNGDQFRSGMLTIRIFSGRGLSLPPDVQVPESIQKALNANARQAQAARKPANNRESMQRKRHLPYVVLEFDKNEILIDAMDGDLVSPMWNYRAHFDVSRTSNVSVSAYLRTDAAVQGQEDMGNDILIARVDLTPNFESLHASDEWYAATAGSGSFHLKIDYRPTRYEPLTIEAFDLLKVIGKGSFGKVMQVRKKDTQRIYALKTIRKAHIAQRPGEITHILAERTVLALVNNPFIVPLKFSFQNPDKLYLVMSFVNGGELFYHLQREGKFDQDRSRFYAAELLCALEHLHGFNVVYRDLKPENILLDYTGHIALCDFGLCKLNMSETEKTNTFCGTPEYIAPELLESQGYTKTVDWWTLGVLLYEMMTGLPPFYDENVNTMYQRILTDPLNFPPDMSPEARTVMTGLLQRDPAKRLGAHGSDEIKKHLFFAKIDWNRLLLKKYPPPFKPSVESVLDVANFDPDFTNELPQDSVVADSALSETVQDQFRGFTYNPGNEHLGESASYQTGM
;
A
#
# COMPACT_ATOMS: atom_id res chain seq x y z
N MET A 1 -30.22 14.47 9.10
CA MET A 1 -30.42 15.70 8.31
C MET A 1 -29.80 15.48 6.94
N SER A 2 -30.62 15.47 5.89
CA SER A 2 -30.24 15.04 4.53
C SER A 2 -29.32 16.07 3.86
N TRP A 3 -28.10 15.67 3.52
CA TRP A 3 -27.16 16.51 2.76
C TRP A 3 -27.51 16.43 1.26
N LYS A 4 -27.75 17.58 0.64
CA LYS A 4 -27.83 17.74 -0.82
C LYS A 4 -26.68 18.64 -1.25
N LEU A 5 -25.77 18.13 -2.08
CA LEU A 5 -24.72 18.94 -2.71
C LEU A 5 -25.30 19.84 -3.80
N GLY A 6 -24.97 21.12 -3.71
CA GLY A 6 -25.28 22.14 -4.70
C GLY A 6 -24.14 22.33 -5.71
N SER A 7 -24.49 22.12 -6.97
CA SER A 7 -23.92 22.65 -8.23
C SER A 7 -22.70 23.59 -8.20
N SER A 8 -21.71 23.18 -9.00
CA SER A 8 -20.54 23.92 -9.51
C SER A 8 -20.78 25.39 -9.87
N LYS A 9 -19.93 26.29 -9.36
CA LYS A 9 -19.62 27.58 -9.98
C LYS A 9 -18.11 27.80 -10.09
N LYS A 10 -17.68 28.07 -11.32
CA LYS A 10 -16.33 28.52 -11.71
C LYS A 10 -16.00 29.86 -11.05
N THR A 11 -14.85 29.97 -10.40
CA THR A 11 -14.24 31.26 -10.04
C THR A 11 -12.82 31.34 -10.58
N ASN A 12 -12.61 32.29 -11.51
CA ASN A 12 -11.31 32.78 -11.92
C ASN A 12 -10.61 33.46 -10.74
N LEU A 13 -9.41 33.01 -10.37
CA LEU A 13 -8.51 33.73 -9.48
C LEU A 13 -7.18 33.93 -10.19
N LYS A 14 -6.81 35.20 -10.36
CA LYS A 14 -5.53 35.66 -10.91
C LYS A 14 -4.41 35.32 -9.93
N GLU A 15 -3.40 34.60 -10.40
CA GLU A 15 -2.17 34.32 -9.66
C GLU A 15 -1.32 35.59 -9.52
N ASN A 16 -1.06 36.00 -8.28
CA ASN A 16 0.09 36.85 -7.93
C ASN A 16 1.12 35.96 -7.22
N GLY A 17 2.00 35.33 -8.00
CA GLY A 17 3.08 34.50 -7.49
C GLY A 17 4.28 35.34 -7.03
N VAL A 18 4.59 35.30 -5.74
CA VAL A 18 5.88 35.77 -5.20
C VAL A 18 6.89 34.64 -5.35
N ILE A 19 7.95 34.91 -6.12
CA ILE A 19 9.04 33.99 -6.47
C ILE A 19 9.97 33.81 -5.27
N SER A 20 10.08 32.58 -4.74
CA SER A 20 11.12 32.22 -3.78
C SER A 20 12.35 31.66 -4.50
N ARG A 21 13.50 32.30 -4.33
CA ARG A 21 14.81 31.88 -4.84
C ARG A 21 15.57 31.16 -3.72
N SER A 22 15.91 29.89 -3.89
CA SER A 22 17.00 29.26 -3.16
C SER A 22 17.93 28.56 -4.15
N VAL A 23 19.09 29.19 -4.39
CA VAL A 23 20.18 28.62 -5.18
C VAL A 23 21.26 28.20 -4.20
N THR A 24 21.47 26.90 -4.02
CA THR A 24 22.66 26.35 -3.37
C THR A 24 23.20 25.24 -4.26
N PRO A 25 24.47 25.29 -4.68
CA PRO A 25 25.05 24.29 -5.55
C PRO A 25 25.31 22.99 -4.79
N ILE A 26 24.84 21.86 -5.32
CA ILE A 26 25.13 20.52 -4.80
C ILE A 26 26.34 19.96 -5.57
N PRO A 27 27.38 19.43 -4.92
CA PRO A 27 28.49 18.78 -5.60
C PRO A 27 28.02 17.52 -6.33
N SER A 28 28.65 17.28 -7.48
CA SER A 28 28.31 16.20 -8.41
C SER A 28 28.45 14.81 -7.78
N ARG A 29 27.50 13.94 -8.14
CA ARG A 29 27.52 12.46 -8.03
C ARG A 29 27.17 11.87 -6.65
N ALA A 30 25.91 11.50 -6.47
CA ALA A 30 25.54 10.49 -5.48
C ALA A 30 26.14 9.14 -5.94
N THR A 31 27.25 8.73 -5.34
CA THR A 31 27.64 7.32 -5.38
C THR A 31 26.69 6.56 -4.48
N THR A 32 25.84 5.72 -5.07
CA THR A 32 25.14 4.65 -4.38
C THR A 32 26.16 3.88 -3.53
N PRO A 33 25.94 3.68 -2.22
CA PRO A 33 26.82 2.86 -1.41
C PRO A 33 26.90 1.46 -2.04
N LYS A 34 28.12 0.98 -2.31
CA LYS A 34 28.35 -0.42 -2.70
C LYS A 34 28.57 -1.25 -1.44
N PRO A 35 27.90 -2.40 -1.27
CA PRO A 35 28.16 -3.29 -0.15
C PRO A 35 29.58 -3.86 -0.24
N VAL A 36 30.24 -3.92 0.91
CA VAL A 36 31.53 -4.60 1.10
C VAL A 36 31.22 -6.07 1.39
N ASN A 37 31.24 -6.91 0.35
CA ASN A 37 31.06 -8.37 0.37
C ASN A 37 29.76 -8.93 1.00
N GLY A 38 28.81 -9.42 0.19
CA GLY A 38 27.71 -10.28 0.64
C GLY A 38 26.52 -10.32 -0.34
N ASP A 39 26.22 -11.51 -0.87
CA ASP A 39 25.12 -11.95 -1.75
C ASP A 39 24.79 -11.17 -3.04
N GLN A 40 24.98 -11.84 -4.19
CA GLN A 40 24.50 -11.38 -5.49
C GLN A 40 22.97 -11.47 -5.55
N PHE A 41 22.27 -10.38 -5.25
CA PHE A 41 20.85 -10.28 -5.55
C PHE A 41 20.61 -10.49 -7.06
N ARG A 42 19.81 -11.50 -7.43
CA ARG A 42 19.48 -11.79 -8.84
C ARG A 42 18.00 -11.54 -9.08
N SER A 43 17.68 -10.55 -9.92
CA SER A 43 16.33 -10.44 -10.46
C SER A 43 16.00 -11.61 -11.38
N GLY A 44 14.74 -11.98 -11.44
CA GLY A 44 14.30 -13.00 -12.38
C GLY A 44 12.82 -13.24 -12.32
N MET A 45 12.41 -14.37 -12.85
CA MET A 45 11.03 -14.83 -12.83
C MET A 45 10.88 -15.95 -11.81
N LEU A 46 10.02 -15.74 -10.81
CA LEU A 46 9.57 -16.77 -9.89
C LEU A 46 8.28 -17.39 -10.45
N THR A 47 8.30 -18.69 -10.70
CA THR A 47 7.15 -19.46 -11.15
C THR A 47 6.69 -20.37 -10.02
N ILE A 48 5.43 -20.21 -9.62
CA ILE A 48 4.82 -21.01 -8.55
C ILE A 48 3.66 -21.77 -9.16
N ARG A 49 3.68 -23.10 -9.00
CA ARG A 49 2.56 -23.97 -9.35
C ARG A 49 1.95 -24.53 -8.08
N ILE A 50 0.66 -24.29 -7.91
CA ILE A 50 -0.13 -24.80 -6.79
C ILE A 50 -1.00 -25.93 -7.35
N PHE A 51 -0.76 -27.15 -6.89
CA PHE A 51 -1.49 -28.32 -7.37
C PHE A 51 -2.74 -28.57 -6.53
N SER A 52 -2.56 -28.89 -5.25
CA SER A 52 -3.64 -29.34 -4.36
C SER A 52 -3.30 -29.14 -2.88
N GLY A 53 -4.32 -29.21 -2.04
CA GLY A 53 -4.20 -29.32 -0.59
C GLY A 53 -4.48 -30.74 -0.14
N ARG A 54 -4.02 -31.11 1.07
CA ARG A 54 -4.43 -32.35 1.75
C ARG A 54 -4.53 -32.15 3.24
N GLY A 55 -5.47 -32.85 3.86
CA GLY A 55 -5.66 -32.79 5.31
C GLY A 55 -6.03 -31.39 5.81
N LEU A 56 -6.63 -30.56 4.95
CA LEU A 56 -7.12 -29.25 5.34
C LEU A 56 -8.33 -29.43 6.27
N SER A 57 -8.38 -28.67 7.36
CA SER A 57 -9.50 -28.71 8.28
C SER A 57 -9.78 -27.33 8.86
N LEU A 58 -11.06 -27.06 9.12
CA LEU A 58 -11.46 -25.87 9.85
C LEU A 58 -10.84 -25.84 11.26
N PRO A 59 -10.66 -24.65 11.86
CA PRO A 59 -10.27 -24.54 13.25
C PRO A 59 -11.21 -25.35 14.16
N PRO A 60 -10.72 -25.93 15.28
CA PRO A 60 -11.47 -26.89 16.10
C PRO A 60 -12.86 -26.42 16.56
N ASP A 61 -13.03 -25.12 16.80
CA ASP A 61 -14.27 -24.52 17.31
C ASP A 61 -15.19 -23.96 16.21
N VAL A 62 -14.82 -24.11 14.93
CA VAL A 62 -15.55 -23.53 13.81
C VAL A 62 -16.28 -24.60 13.01
N GLN A 63 -17.60 -24.52 13.00
CA GLN A 63 -18.45 -25.41 12.20
C GLN A 63 -18.46 -24.98 10.72
N VAL A 64 -18.72 -25.94 9.83
CA VAL A 64 -18.92 -25.64 8.40
C VAL A 64 -20.15 -24.73 8.25
N PRO A 65 -20.04 -23.59 7.54
CA PRO A 65 -21.19 -22.70 7.33
C PRO A 65 -22.39 -23.43 6.71
N GLU A 66 -23.60 -23.11 7.16
CA GLU A 66 -24.82 -23.82 6.71
C GLU A 66 -25.03 -23.77 5.20
N SER A 67 -24.71 -22.65 4.56
CA SER A 67 -24.80 -22.48 3.10
C SER A 67 -23.92 -23.48 2.36
N ILE A 68 -22.70 -23.68 2.83
CA ILE A 68 -21.77 -24.68 2.30
C ILE A 68 -22.26 -26.09 2.60
N GLN A 69 -22.74 -26.36 3.82
CA GLN A 69 -23.28 -27.67 4.19
C GLN A 69 -24.46 -28.06 3.28
N LYS A 70 -25.37 -27.13 3.01
CA LYS A 70 -26.50 -27.31 2.07
C LYS A 70 -26.02 -27.56 0.64
N ALA A 71 -25.02 -26.81 0.16
CA ALA A 71 -24.46 -26.98 -1.18
C ALA A 71 -23.76 -28.34 -1.35
N LEU A 72 -22.95 -28.77 -0.38
CA LEU A 72 -22.29 -30.08 -0.39
C LEU A 72 -23.31 -31.23 -0.40
N ASN A 73 -24.36 -31.13 0.41
CA ASN A 73 -25.44 -32.12 0.45
C ASN A 73 -26.22 -32.18 -0.87
N ALA A 74 -26.49 -31.03 -1.50
CA ALA A 74 -27.14 -30.97 -2.81
C ALA A 74 -26.26 -31.60 -3.90
N ASN A 75 -24.95 -31.35 -3.85
CA ASN A 75 -23.97 -31.91 -4.79
C ASN A 75 -23.83 -33.43 -4.65
N ALA A 76 -23.80 -33.95 -3.42
CA ALA A 76 -23.74 -35.39 -3.16
C ALA A 76 -24.99 -36.11 -3.72
N ARG A 77 -26.17 -35.53 -3.56
CA ARG A 77 -27.43 -36.06 -4.12
C ARG A 77 -27.44 -36.02 -5.65
N GLN A 78 -26.89 -34.98 -6.27
CA GLN A 78 -26.78 -34.89 -7.74
C GLN A 78 -25.73 -35.84 -8.32
N ALA A 79 -24.60 -36.07 -7.64
CA ALA A 79 -23.58 -37.03 -8.06
C ALA A 79 -24.12 -38.48 -8.04
N GLN A 80 -24.96 -38.81 -7.07
CA GLN A 80 -25.67 -40.10 -7.00
C GLN A 80 -26.75 -40.27 -8.09
N ALA A 81 -27.24 -39.17 -8.68
CA ALA A 81 -28.31 -39.15 -9.68
C ALA A 81 -27.83 -38.97 -11.14
N ALA A 82 -26.52 -38.88 -11.39
CA ALA A 82 -25.98 -38.41 -12.67
C ALA A 82 -26.14 -39.42 -13.84
N ARG A 83 -27.08 -39.13 -14.75
CA ARG A 83 -27.11 -39.61 -16.15
C ARG A 83 -26.97 -38.48 -17.20
N LYS A 84 -26.72 -37.22 -16.79
CA LYS A 84 -26.53 -36.09 -17.73
C LYS A 84 -25.38 -35.18 -17.30
N PRO A 85 -24.61 -34.60 -18.27
CA PRO A 85 -23.55 -33.64 -17.99
C PRO A 85 -24.15 -32.32 -17.46
N ALA A 86 -23.53 -31.75 -16.43
CA ALA A 86 -23.93 -30.49 -15.82
C ALA A 86 -23.56 -29.28 -16.71
N ASN A 87 -24.36 -28.22 -16.66
CA ASN A 87 -24.11 -27.00 -17.45
C ASN A 87 -23.00 -26.14 -16.81
N ASN A 88 -22.25 -25.34 -17.58
CA ASN A 88 -21.09 -24.55 -17.10
C ASN A 88 -21.42 -23.64 -15.89
N ARG A 89 -22.64 -23.12 -15.82
CA ARG A 89 -23.08 -22.21 -14.74
C ARG A 89 -23.29 -22.95 -13.40
N GLU A 90 -23.75 -24.19 -13.44
CA GLU A 90 -23.91 -25.06 -12.25
C GLU A 90 -22.53 -25.53 -11.75
N SER A 91 -21.62 -25.87 -12.66
CA SER A 91 -20.22 -26.23 -12.32
C SER A 91 -19.48 -25.09 -11.62
N MET A 92 -19.65 -23.85 -12.09
CA MET A 92 -19.11 -22.65 -11.43
C MET A 92 -19.67 -22.42 -10.03
N GLN A 93 -20.98 -22.63 -9.82
CA GLN A 93 -21.59 -22.53 -8.50
C GLN A 93 -21.12 -23.62 -7.53
N ARG A 94 -20.91 -24.87 -8.00
CA ARG A 94 -20.35 -25.94 -7.16
C ARG A 94 -18.97 -25.60 -6.62
N LYS A 95 -18.12 -25.00 -7.45
CA LYS A 95 -16.71 -24.68 -7.12
C LYS A 95 -16.54 -23.52 -6.14
N ARG A 96 -17.53 -22.62 -6.04
CA ARG A 96 -17.49 -21.47 -5.13
C ARG A 96 -17.44 -21.85 -3.64
N HIS A 97 -17.88 -23.06 -3.30
CA HIS A 97 -17.98 -23.58 -1.92
C HIS A 97 -16.75 -24.39 -1.47
N LEU A 98 -15.78 -24.59 -2.36
CA LEU A 98 -14.51 -25.23 -2.03
C LEU A 98 -13.50 -24.18 -1.53
N PRO A 99 -12.48 -24.57 -0.74
CA PRO A 99 -11.44 -23.66 -0.31
C PRO A 99 -10.75 -22.99 -1.49
N TYR A 100 -10.71 -21.66 -1.50
CA TYR A 100 -9.89 -20.91 -2.44
C TYR A 100 -8.54 -20.61 -1.82
N VAL A 101 -7.54 -20.36 -2.66
CA VAL A 101 -6.19 -19.99 -2.22
C VAL A 101 -5.92 -18.54 -2.57
N VAL A 102 -5.33 -17.82 -1.61
CA VAL A 102 -4.61 -16.58 -1.85
C VAL A 102 -3.12 -16.91 -1.92
N LEU A 103 -2.53 -16.74 -3.10
CA LEU A 103 -1.09 -16.80 -3.31
C LEU A 103 -0.54 -15.39 -3.32
N GLU A 104 0.39 -15.08 -2.44
CA GLU A 104 1.05 -13.79 -2.32
C GLU A 104 2.56 -13.93 -2.46
N PHE A 105 3.17 -13.04 -3.25
CA PHE A 105 4.60 -12.81 -3.25
C PHE A 105 4.86 -11.32 -3.47
N ASP A 106 5.68 -10.72 -2.61
CA ASP A 106 6.09 -9.32 -2.75
C ASP A 106 4.89 -8.36 -2.95
N LYS A 107 3.86 -8.51 -2.10
CA LYS A 107 2.59 -7.75 -2.14
C LYS A 107 1.85 -7.80 -3.48
N ASN A 108 2.06 -8.86 -4.25
CA ASN A 108 1.23 -9.20 -5.40
C ASN A 108 0.46 -10.46 -5.05
N GLU A 109 -0.86 -10.35 -5.01
CA GLU A 109 -1.74 -11.46 -4.67
C GLU A 109 -2.44 -12.03 -5.89
N ILE A 110 -2.85 -13.29 -5.73
CA ILE A 110 -3.68 -14.02 -6.68
C ILE A 110 -4.71 -14.80 -5.89
N LEU A 111 -6.00 -14.51 -6.13
CA LEU A 111 -7.07 -15.40 -5.71
C LEU A 111 -7.23 -16.54 -6.72
N ILE A 112 -7.23 -17.77 -6.23
CA ILE A 112 -7.26 -19.00 -7.00
C ILE A 112 -8.39 -19.87 -6.47
N ASP A 113 -9.45 -19.99 -7.25
CA ASP A 113 -10.55 -20.91 -6.96
C ASP A 113 -10.13 -22.37 -7.15
N ALA A 114 -10.66 -23.25 -6.28
CA ALA A 114 -10.51 -24.68 -6.50
C ALA A 114 -11.25 -25.10 -7.78
N MET A 115 -10.55 -25.86 -8.62
CA MET A 115 -11.12 -26.41 -9.84
C MET A 115 -11.91 -27.69 -9.59
N ASP A 116 -11.54 -28.45 -8.55
CA ASP A 116 -12.10 -29.76 -8.19
C ASP A 116 -11.69 -30.16 -6.75
N GLY A 117 -12.09 -31.35 -6.29
CA GLY A 117 -11.77 -31.91 -4.98
C GLY A 117 -12.86 -31.68 -3.93
N ASP A 118 -12.48 -31.70 -2.66
CA ASP A 118 -13.36 -31.49 -1.52
C ASP A 118 -12.78 -30.48 -0.50
N LEU A 119 -13.44 -30.29 0.64
CA LEU A 119 -12.99 -29.34 1.67
C LEU A 119 -11.63 -29.73 2.28
N VAL A 120 -11.28 -31.01 2.29
CA VAL A 120 -10.07 -31.56 2.94
C VAL A 120 -8.92 -31.66 1.95
N SER A 121 -9.24 -31.99 0.69
CA SER A 121 -8.28 -32.20 -0.39
C SER A 121 -8.70 -31.46 -1.67
N PRO A 122 -8.72 -30.12 -1.67
CA PRO A 122 -9.06 -29.31 -2.85
C PRO A 122 -7.95 -29.36 -3.90
N MET A 123 -8.32 -29.23 -5.17
CA MET A 123 -7.41 -29.13 -6.32
C MET A 123 -7.51 -27.77 -6.99
N TRP A 124 -6.39 -27.05 -7.10
CA TRP A 124 -6.32 -25.71 -7.70
C TRP A 124 -5.66 -25.74 -9.08
N ASN A 125 -4.61 -26.54 -9.26
CA ASN A 125 -3.87 -26.71 -10.52
C ASN A 125 -3.57 -25.39 -11.26
N TYR A 126 -3.08 -24.40 -10.51
CA TYR A 126 -2.81 -23.06 -11.02
C TYR A 126 -1.30 -22.81 -11.17
N ARG A 127 -0.91 -22.02 -12.18
CA ARG A 127 0.47 -21.57 -12.39
C ARG A 127 0.50 -20.04 -12.37
N ALA A 128 1.38 -19.50 -11.54
CA ALA A 128 1.62 -18.09 -11.38
C ALA A 128 3.07 -17.72 -11.72
N HIS A 129 3.26 -16.48 -12.15
CA HIS A 129 4.55 -15.89 -12.48
C HIS A 129 4.69 -14.55 -11.75
N PHE A 130 5.83 -14.33 -11.11
CA PHE A 130 6.15 -13.12 -10.38
C PHE A 130 7.53 -12.60 -10.76
N ASP A 131 7.62 -11.30 -10.96
CA ASP A 131 8.91 -10.63 -11.09
C ASP A 131 9.59 -10.59 -9.70
N VAL A 132 10.81 -11.12 -9.61
CA VAL A 132 11.60 -11.08 -8.37
C VAL A 132 12.31 -9.74 -8.31
N SER A 133 11.70 -8.85 -7.53
CA SER A 133 12.12 -7.47 -7.32
C SER A 133 12.94 -7.26 -6.04
N ARG A 134 12.76 -8.16 -5.07
CA ARG A 134 13.43 -8.19 -3.77
C ARG A 134 13.28 -9.58 -3.17
N THR A 135 14.03 -9.86 -2.11
CA THR A 135 13.78 -11.06 -1.31
C THR A 135 12.46 -10.88 -0.56
N SER A 136 11.51 -11.78 -0.78
CA SER A 136 10.21 -11.78 -0.13
C SER A 136 9.75 -13.21 0.10
N ASN A 137 8.87 -13.40 1.08
CA ASN A 137 8.27 -14.71 1.31
C ASN A 137 7.11 -14.94 0.33
N VAL A 138 6.95 -16.20 -0.04
CA VAL A 138 5.74 -16.71 -0.67
C VAL A 138 4.78 -17.11 0.43
N SER A 139 3.59 -16.52 0.45
CA SER A 139 2.50 -16.92 1.33
C SER A 139 1.42 -17.62 0.50
N VAL A 140 1.00 -18.80 0.96
CA VAL A 140 -0.13 -19.53 0.40
C VAL A 140 -1.14 -19.74 1.51
N SER A 141 -2.29 -19.08 1.40
CA SER A 141 -3.35 -19.13 2.41
C SER A 141 -4.62 -19.71 1.80
N ALA A 142 -5.16 -20.78 2.39
CA ALA A 142 -6.44 -21.36 2.01
C ALA A 142 -7.56 -20.81 2.90
N TYR A 143 -8.62 -20.31 2.27
CA TYR A 143 -9.79 -19.76 2.95
C TYR A 143 -11.05 -20.51 2.54
N LEU A 144 -11.96 -20.68 3.50
CA LEU A 144 -13.33 -21.06 3.22
C LEU A 144 -14.20 -19.81 3.17
N ARG A 145 -14.92 -19.63 2.07
CA ARG A 145 -15.86 -18.52 1.95
C ARG A 145 -16.97 -18.65 2.99
N THR A 146 -17.26 -17.59 3.73
CA THR A 146 -18.53 -17.53 4.48
C THR A 146 -19.68 -17.16 3.55
N ASP A 147 -20.89 -16.91 4.08
CA ASP A 147 -22.08 -16.60 3.26
C ASP A 147 -21.79 -15.53 2.19
N ALA A 148 -22.46 -15.66 1.04
CA ALA A 148 -22.18 -14.82 -0.12
C ALA A 148 -22.35 -13.33 0.22
N ALA A 149 -21.36 -12.51 -0.13
CA ALA A 149 -21.46 -11.07 -0.09
C ALA A 149 -22.79 -10.62 -0.73
N VAL A 150 -23.67 -10.02 0.07
CA VAL A 150 -24.93 -9.45 -0.41
C VAL A 150 -24.59 -8.10 -1.02
N GLN A 151 -24.97 -7.89 -2.29
CA GLN A 151 -24.73 -6.62 -2.98
C GLN A 151 -25.31 -5.46 -2.15
N GLY A 152 -24.45 -4.55 -1.69
CA GLY A 152 -24.83 -3.39 -0.87
C GLY A 152 -24.81 -3.59 0.65
N GLN A 153 -24.47 -4.78 1.16
CA GLN A 153 -23.96 -4.94 2.52
C GLN A 153 -22.46 -5.23 2.43
N GLU A 154 -21.68 -4.45 3.17
CA GLU A 154 -20.22 -4.52 3.21
C GLU A 154 -19.75 -5.74 4.00
N ASP A 155 -20.06 -6.92 3.48
CA ASP A 155 -19.65 -8.16 4.11
C ASP A 155 -18.92 -8.99 3.07
N MET A 156 -17.60 -8.77 3.00
CA MET A 156 -16.69 -9.75 2.42
C MET A 156 -16.27 -10.80 3.43
N GLY A 157 -17.18 -11.09 4.37
CA GLY A 157 -17.21 -12.30 5.14
C GLY A 157 -16.07 -12.39 6.14
N ASN A 158 -16.38 -12.94 7.31
CA ASN A 158 -15.37 -13.54 8.16
C ASN A 158 -14.84 -14.83 7.53
N ASP A 159 -14.37 -14.78 6.27
CA ASP A 159 -13.82 -15.91 5.52
C ASP A 159 -12.80 -16.64 6.40
N ILE A 160 -13.05 -17.93 6.60
CA ILE A 160 -12.36 -18.69 7.62
C ILE A 160 -11.02 -19.14 7.05
N LEU A 161 -9.93 -18.67 7.64
CA LEU A 161 -8.60 -19.18 7.34
C LEU A 161 -8.53 -20.66 7.76
N ILE A 162 -8.29 -21.55 6.79
CA ILE A 162 -8.19 -22.99 7.01
C ILE A 162 -6.74 -23.38 7.29
N ALA A 163 -5.84 -22.89 6.44
CA ALA A 163 -4.42 -23.18 6.51
C ALA A 163 -3.61 -22.09 5.82
N ARG A 164 -2.40 -21.85 6.29
CA ARG A 164 -1.41 -20.98 5.66
C ARG A 164 -0.05 -21.66 5.69
N VAL A 165 0.73 -21.44 4.64
CA VAL A 165 2.17 -21.73 4.64
C VAL A 165 2.93 -20.52 4.14
N ASP A 166 4.02 -20.18 4.84
CA ASP A 166 4.96 -19.14 4.46
C ASP A 166 6.29 -19.78 4.10
N LEU A 167 6.83 -19.47 2.92
CA LEU A 167 8.04 -20.06 2.37
C LEU A 167 8.99 -18.95 1.95
N THR A 168 10.28 -19.11 2.23
CA THR A 168 11.33 -18.25 1.67
C THR A 168 11.88 -18.93 0.41
N PRO A 169 11.67 -18.38 -0.79
CA PRO A 169 12.18 -18.98 -2.01
C PRO A 169 13.72 -18.98 -2.02
N ASN A 170 14.31 -20.07 -2.49
CA ASN A 170 15.74 -20.12 -2.75
C ASN A 170 16.01 -19.53 -4.15
N PHE A 171 16.69 -18.39 -4.20
CA PHE A 171 17.07 -17.72 -5.46
C PHE A 171 18.50 -18.07 -5.93
N GLU A 172 19.24 -18.87 -5.17
CA GLU A 172 20.59 -19.34 -5.49
C GLU A 172 20.56 -20.67 -6.26
N SER A 173 19.65 -21.55 -5.87
CA SER A 173 19.44 -22.85 -6.52
C SER A 173 18.66 -22.67 -7.82
N LEU A 174 19.22 -23.18 -8.92
CA LEU A 174 18.52 -23.27 -10.21
C LEU A 174 17.60 -24.49 -10.30
N HIS A 175 17.47 -25.28 -9.23
CA HIS A 175 16.60 -26.44 -9.20
C HIS A 175 15.21 -26.07 -8.67
N ALA A 176 14.18 -26.37 -9.46
CA ALA A 176 12.81 -26.27 -9.01
C ALA A 176 12.53 -27.23 -7.85
N SER A 177 11.88 -26.76 -6.79
CA SER A 177 11.28 -27.63 -5.77
C SER A 177 9.92 -28.15 -6.26
N ASP A 178 9.53 -29.36 -5.87
CA ASP A 178 8.23 -29.96 -6.19
C ASP A 178 7.83 -30.90 -5.05
N GLU A 179 7.26 -30.34 -3.99
CA GLU A 179 7.15 -31.01 -2.68
C GLU A 179 5.87 -30.62 -1.93
N TRP A 180 5.57 -31.38 -0.87
CA TRP A 180 4.50 -31.07 0.07
C TRP A 180 5.03 -30.20 1.20
N TYR A 181 4.41 -29.04 1.39
CA TYR A 181 4.73 -28.11 2.46
C TYR A 181 3.64 -28.16 3.53
N ALA A 182 4.02 -28.43 4.78
CA ALA A 182 3.10 -28.42 5.91
C ALA A 182 2.67 -26.98 6.24
N ALA A 183 1.41 -26.81 6.66
CA ALA A 183 0.90 -25.51 7.07
C ALA A 183 1.65 -24.98 8.30
N THR A 184 2.05 -23.71 8.27
CA THR A 184 2.64 -22.97 9.39
C THR A 184 1.56 -22.41 10.33
N ALA A 185 0.34 -22.24 9.83
CA ALA A 185 -0.85 -21.93 10.62
C ALA A 185 -2.05 -22.71 10.09
N GLY A 186 -2.96 -23.12 10.98
CA GLY A 186 -4.08 -24.00 10.63
C GLY A 186 -3.64 -25.47 10.51
N SER A 187 -4.28 -26.25 9.64
CA SER A 187 -4.04 -27.69 9.52
C SER A 187 -3.98 -28.16 8.07
N GLY A 188 -3.07 -29.11 7.80
CA GLY A 188 -2.90 -29.75 6.49
C GLY A 188 -1.60 -29.39 5.78
N SER A 189 -1.56 -29.61 4.46
CA SER A 189 -0.37 -29.35 3.64
C SER A 189 -0.73 -28.94 2.21
N PHE A 190 0.18 -28.24 1.55
CA PHE A 190 0.05 -27.76 0.17
C PHE A 190 1.08 -28.44 -0.74
N HIS A 191 0.67 -28.93 -1.89
CA HIS A 191 1.59 -29.43 -2.93
C HIS A 191 1.96 -28.29 -3.86
N LEU A 192 3.23 -27.86 -3.79
CA LEU A 192 3.74 -26.69 -4.48
C LEU A 192 4.98 -27.05 -5.29
N LYS A 193 5.08 -26.47 -6.48
CA LYS A 193 6.32 -26.42 -7.25
C LYS A 193 6.78 -24.98 -7.41
N ILE A 194 8.01 -24.69 -7.00
CA ILE A 194 8.60 -23.36 -7.04
C ILE A 194 9.86 -23.42 -7.92
N ASP A 195 9.86 -22.68 -9.01
CA ASP A 195 10.97 -22.57 -9.98
C ASP A 195 11.39 -21.11 -10.10
N TYR A 196 12.68 -20.82 -10.00
CA TYR A 196 13.22 -19.49 -10.19
C TYR A 196 14.18 -19.46 -11.38
N ARG A 197 13.97 -18.51 -12.28
CA ARG A 197 14.81 -18.31 -13.45
C ARG A 197 15.38 -16.91 -13.46
N PRO A 198 16.71 -16.74 -13.40
CA PRO A 198 17.33 -15.45 -13.66
C PRO A 198 16.97 -14.99 -15.06
N THR A 199 16.43 -13.77 -15.18
CA THR A 199 16.08 -13.19 -16.48
C THR A 199 17.10 -12.11 -16.82
N ARG A 200 17.56 -12.10 -18.08
CA ARG A 200 18.40 -11.00 -18.58
C ARG A 200 17.53 -9.81 -18.97
N TYR A 201 18.10 -8.63 -18.79
CA TYR A 201 17.47 -7.34 -18.97
C TYR A 201 16.75 -7.17 -20.32
N GLU A 202 15.47 -6.82 -20.27
CA GLU A 202 14.75 -6.17 -21.35
C GLU A 202 14.25 -4.79 -20.83
N PRO A 203 14.52 -3.68 -21.55
CA PRO A 203 13.97 -2.39 -21.19
C PRO A 203 12.44 -2.46 -21.14
N LEU A 204 11.84 -2.13 -20.00
CA LEU A 204 10.39 -2.03 -19.89
C LEU A 204 9.91 -0.76 -20.60
N THR A 205 8.86 -0.92 -21.40
CA THR A 205 8.14 0.17 -22.03
C THR A 205 6.65 0.05 -21.72
N ILE A 206 5.86 1.07 -22.08
CA ILE A 206 4.42 1.08 -21.81
C ILE A 206 3.71 -0.07 -22.55
N GLU A 207 4.23 -0.53 -23.68
CA GLU A 207 3.70 -1.63 -24.48
C GLU A 207 3.78 -2.99 -23.77
N ALA A 208 4.59 -3.12 -22.72
CA ALA A 208 4.64 -4.31 -21.87
C ALA A 208 3.40 -4.46 -20.97
N PHE A 209 2.53 -3.45 -20.94
CA PHE A 209 1.36 -3.39 -20.07
C PHE A 209 0.06 -3.23 -20.86
N ASP A 210 -0.99 -3.91 -20.41
CA ASP A 210 -2.37 -3.64 -20.79
C ASP A 210 -2.95 -2.61 -19.81
N LEU A 211 -3.50 -1.50 -20.32
CA LEU A 211 -4.13 -0.46 -19.51
C LEU A 211 -5.58 -0.84 -19.22
N LEU A 212 -5.95 -0.97 -17.94
CA LEU A 212 -7.25 -1.54 -17.56
C LEU A 212 -8.25 -0.48 -17.09
N LYS A 213 -7.87 0.34 -16.09
CA LYS A 213 -8.75 1.35 -15.49
C LYS A 213 -7.96 2.57 -15.02
N VAL A 214 -8.55 3.76 -15.11
CA VAL A 214 -8.03 4.92 -14.38
C VAL A 214 -8.52 4.81 -12.94
N ILE A 215 -7.60 4.90 -11.97
CA ILE A 215 -7.90 4.71 -10.55
C ILE A 215 -7.58 5.95 -9.71
N GLY A 216 -6.94 6.97 -10.30
CA GLY A 216 -6.69 8.23 -9.63
C GLY A 216 -6.14 9.29 -10.57
N LYS A 217 -6.31 10.56 -10.17
CA LYS A 217 -5.79 11.71 -10.89
C LYS A 217 -5.37 12.78 -9.89
N GLY A 218 -4.19 13.34 -10.09
CA GLY A 218 -3.64 14.38 -9.23
C GLY A 218 -2.91 15.47 -10.01
N SER A 219 -2.35 16.42 -9.28
CA SER A 219 -1.56 17.54 -9.82
C SER A 219 -0.36 17.09 -10.67
N PHE A 220 0.20 15.91 -10.37
CA PHE A 220 1.38 15.36 -11.03
C PHE A 220 1.06 14.37 -12.15
N GLY A 221 -0.20 13.94 -12.31
CA GLY A 221 -0.59 13.08 -13.42
C GLY A 221 -1.73 12.12 -13.11
N LYS A 222 -1.70 10.96 -13.78
CA LYS A 222 -2.76 9.96 -13.79
C LYS A 222 -2.23 8.64 -13.25
N VAL A 223 -3.03 7.96 -12.44
CA VAL A 223 -2.73 6.60 -11.95
C VAL A 223 -3.71 5.63 -12.61
N MET A 224 -3.17 4.57 -13.19
CA MET A 224 -3.93 3.54 -13.90
C MET A 224 -3.68 2.16 -13.30
N GLN A 225 -4.71 1.35 -13.15
CA GLN A 225 -4.58 -0.09 -13.00
C GLN A 225 -4.11 -0.66 -14.34
N VAL A 226 -3.03 -1.44 -14.31
CA VAL A 226 -2.43 -2.05 -15.48
C VAL A 226 -2.14 -3.52 -15.26
N ARG A 227 -2.06 -4.31 -16.33
CA ARG A 227 -1.63 -5.70 -16.31
C ARG A 227 -0.33 -5.87 -17.09
N LYS A 228 0.71 -6.41 -16.46
CA LYS A 228 1.95 -6.74 -17.17
C LYS A 228 1.74 -8.00 -18.01
N LYS A 229 2.07 -7.97 -19.31
CA LYS A 229 1.65 -9.00 -20.28
C LYS A 229 2.29 -10.37 -20.07
N ASP A 230 3.54 -10.43 -19.65
CA ASP A 230 4.28 -11.68 -19.46
C ASP A 230 3.88 -12.41 -18.16
N THR A 231 3.66 -11.68 -17.07
CA THR A 231 3.33 -12.25 -15.75
C THR A 231 1.84 -12.23 -15.42
N GLN A 232 1.06 -11.49 -16.20
CA GLN A 232 -0.37 -11.21 -15.97
C GLN A 232 -0.64 -10.58 -14.59
N ARG A 233 0.39 -10.00 -13.93
CA ARG A 233 0.25 -9.34 -12.62
C ARG A 233 -0.36 -7.96 -12.78
N ILE A 234 -1.11 -7.56 -11.77
CA ILE A 234 -1.82 -6.28 -11.70
C ILE A 234 -1.00 -5.28 -10.90
N TYR A 235 -0.83 -4.09 -11.45
CA TYR A 235 -0.05 -3.02 -10.86
C TYR A 235 -0.79 -1.69 -10.95
N ALA A 236 -0.38 -0.74 -10.10
CA ALA A 236 -0.74 0.67 -10.25
C ALA A 236 0.40 1.38 -10.99
N LEU A 237 0.10 2.01 -12.12
CA LEU A 237 1.05 2.75 -12.94
C LEU A 237 0.73 4.24 -12.86
N LYS A 238 1.64 5.00 -12.22
CA LYS A 238 1.58 6.46 -12.12
C LYS A 238 2.36 7.06 -13.28
N THR A 239 1.68 7.85 -14.11
CA THR A 239 2.26 8.56 -15.25
C THR A 239 2.49 10.02 -14.90
N ILE A 240 3.72 10.51 -15.08
CA ILE A 240 4.13 11.89 -14.77
C ILE A 240 4.69 12.54 -16.04
N ARG A 241 4.26 13.76 -16.36
CA ARG A 241 4.72 14.48 -17.57
C ARG A 241 6.05 15.19 -17.31
N LYS A 242 7.08 14.89 -18.11
CA LYS A 242 8.42 15.48 -17.95
C LYS A 242 8.39 17.00 -18.09
N ALA A 243 7.60 17.54 -19.02
CA ALA A 243 7.50 18.97 -19.23
C ALA A 243 7.03 19.74 -17.98
N HIS A 244 6.07 19.19 -17.22
CA HIS A 244 5.60 19.81 -15.97
C HIS A 244 6.68 19.82 -14.88
N ILE A 245 7.49 18.76 -14.82
CA ILE A 245 8.60 18.65 -13.86
C ILE A 245 9.73 19.62 -14.26
N ALA A 246 10.10 19.64 -15.53
CA ALA A 246 11.21 20.46 -16.03
C ALA A 246 10.99 21.98 -15.92
N GLN A 247 9.73 22.42 -15.85
CA GLN A 247 9.38 23.83 -15.63
C GLN A 247 9.68 24.32 -14.21
N ARG A 248 9.90 23.42 -13.26
CA ARG A 248 10.06 23.76 -11.84
C ARG A 248 11.50 23.47 -11.39
N PRO A 249 12.24 24.47 -10.88
CA PRO A 249 13.62 24.29 -10.44
C PRO A 249 13.76 23.20 -9.37
N GLY A 250 14.68 22.25 -9.58
CA GLY A 250 15.00 21.20 -8.61
C GLY A 250 14.07 19.99 -8.60
N GLU A 251 12.91 20.04 -9.26
CA GLU A 251 11.94 18.93 -9.27
C GLU A 251 12.45 17.68 -9.99
N ILE A 252 13.33 17.82 -11.00
CA ILE A 252 13.95 16.67 -11.67
C ILE A 252 14.84 15.89 -10.69
N THR A 253 15.66 16.58 -9.89
CA THR A 253 16.48 15.95 -8.86
C THR A 253 15.60 15.31 -7.79
N HIS A 254 14.48 15.96 -7.45
CA HIS A 254 13.52 15.46 -6.49
C HIS A 254 12.91 14.12 -6.90
N ILE A 255 12.38 14.03 -8.13
CA ILE A 255 11.71 12.81 -8.62
C ILE A 255 12.69 11.63 -8.80
N LEU A 256 13.95 11.89 -9.18
CA LEU A 256 14.98 10.85 -9.25
C LEU A 256 15.31 10.28 -7.87
N ALA A 257 15.39 11.15 -6.88
CA ALA A 257 15.70 10.77 -5.52
C ALA A 257 14.47 10.11 -4.84
N GLU A 258 13.25 10.55 -5.12
CA GLU A 258 11.99 9.88 -4.70
C GLU A 258 11.95 8.45 -5.23
N ARG A 259 12.18 8.26 -6.53
CA ARG A 259 12.30 6.93 -7.15
C ARG A 259 13.36 6.07 -6.45
N THR A 260 14.50 6.65 -6.07
CA THR A 260 15.58 5.92 -5.40
C THR A 260 15.17 5.43 -4.02
N VAL A 261 14.51 6.29 -3.24
CA VAL A 261 13.97 5.91 -1.94
C VAL A 261 12.91 4.83 -2.08
N LEU A 262 11.95 5.01 -3.00
CA LEU A 262 10.90 4.02 -3.23
C LEU A 262 11.43 2.65 -3.64
N ALA A 263 12.56 2.60 -4.35
CA ALA A 263 13.25 1.36 -4.69
C ALA A 263 13.92 0.69 -3.47
N LEU A 264 14.43 1.49 -2.52
CA LEU A 264 15.11 1.03 -1.30
C LEU A 264 14.18 0.68 -0.15
N VAL A 265 13.01 1.32 -0.07
CA VAL A 265 12.08 1.14 1.04
C VAL A 265 11.55 -0.30 1.05
N ASN A 266 11.78 -0.99 2.16
CA ASN A 266 11.23 -2.30 2.44
C ASN A 266 10.47 -2.28 3.77
N ASN A 267 9.18 -1.95 3.70
CA ASN A 267 8.30 -1.90 4.86
C ASN A 267 6.93 -2.50 4.49
N PRO A 268 6.31 -3.35 5.33
CA PRO A 268 5.02 -3.99 5.04
C PRO A 268 3.87 -3.00 4.82
N PHE A 269 4.00 -1.78 5.34
CA PHE A 269 2.97 -0.75 5.37
C PHE A 269 3.19 0.39 4.35
N ILE A 270 4.16 0.26 3.45
CA ILE A 270 4.42 1.22 2.36
C ILE A 270 4.22 0.52 1.01
N VAL A 271 3.53 1.15 0.06
CA VAL A 271 3.37 0.57 -1.29
C VAL A 271 4.73 0.50 -2.00
N PRO A 272 5.23 -0.70 -2.36
CA PRO A 272 6.55 -0.86 -2.96
C PRO A 272 6.55 -0.44 -4.44
N LEU A 273 7.63 0.20 -4.87
CA LEU A 273 7.95 0.38 -6.29
C LEU A 273 8.50 -0.93 -6.86
N LYS A 274 7.95 -1.35 -8.00
CA LYS A 274 8.38 -2.55 -8.74
C LYS A 274 9.30 -2.20 -9.87
N PHE A 275 8.89 -1.22 -10.68
CA PHE A 275 9.62 -0.78 -11.85
C PHE A 275 9.47 0.73 -12.01
N SER A 276 10.43 1.36 -12.64
CA SER A 276 10.23 2.67 -13.25
C SER A 276 10.90 2.72 -14.60
N PHE A 277 10.25 3.39 -15.55
CA PHE A 277 10.75 3.57 -16.90
C PHE A 277 10.26 4.90 -17.46
N GLN A 278 10.78 5.29 -18.61
CA GLN A 278 10.48 6.58 -19.19
C GLN A 278 10.44 6.48 -20.71
N ASN A 279 9.71 7.40 -21.32
CA ASN A 279 9.81 7.69 -22.74
C ASN A 279 10.22 9.17 -22.90
N PRO A 280 10.29 9.73 -24.13
CA PRO A 280 10.65 11.13 -24.31
C PRO A 280 9.76 12.13 -23.54
N ASP A 281 8.49 11.81 -23.28
CA ASP A 281 7.52 12.77 -22.78
C ASP A 281 7.16 12.56 -21.31
N LYS A 282 7.33 11.34 -20.81
CA LYS A 282 6.75 10.87 -19.55
C LYS A 282 7.69 9.99 -18.75
N LEU A 283 7.45 10.00 -17.45
CA LEU A 283 7.99 9.10 -16.46
C LEU A 283 6.87 8.17 -15.98
N TYR A 284 7.20 6.90 -15.75
CA TYR A 284 6.28 5.87 -15.29
C TYR A 284 6.83 5.22 -14.03
N LEU A 285 6.03 5.25 -12.96
CA LEU A 285 6.28 4.48 -11.73
C LEU A 285 5.26 3.35 -11.66
N VAL A 286 5.75 2.11 -11.60
CA VAL A 286 4.92 0.91 -11.49
C VAL A 286 5.02 0.38 -10.06
N MET A 287 3.90 0.41 -9.35
CA MET A 287 3.77 0.10 -7.93
C MET A 287 2.82 -1.09 -7.74
N SER A 288 2.89 -1.76 -6.59
CA SER A 288 1.86 -2.76 -6.25
C SER A 288 0.47 -2.13 -6.28
N PHE A 289 -0.50 -2.83 -6.87
CA PHE A 289 -1.89 -2.42 -6.83
C PHE A 289 -2.52 -2.84 -5.51
N VAL A 290 -3.19 -1.90 -4.84
CA VAL A 290 -3.86 -2.11 -3.55
C VAL A 290 -5.33 -1.74 -3.72
N ASN A 291 -6.23 -2.69 -3.47
CA ASN A 291 -7.64 -2.61 -3.89
C ASN A 291 -8.68 -2.56 -2.75
N GLY A 292 -8.23 -2.50 -1.49
CA GLY A 292 -9.13 -2.31 -0.35
C GLY A 292 -9.65 -0.88 -0.20
N GLY A 293 -9.24 0.05 -1.08
CA GLY A 293 -9.70 1.44 -1.10
C GLY A 293 -8.93 2.36 -0.15
N GLU A 294 -9.25 3.65 -0.21
CA GLU A 294 -8.68 4.68 0.65
C GLU A 294 -9.27 4.62 2.06
N LEU A 295 -8.44 4.88 3.08
CA LEU A 295 -8.89 4.99 4.46
C LEU A 295 -9.94 6.09 4.62
N PHE A 296 -9.83 7.16 3.82
CA PHE A 296 -10.81 8.24 3.73
C PHE A 296 -12.23 7.71 3.48
N TYR A 297 -12.38 6.86 2.46
CA TYR A 297 -13.68 6.29 2.09
C TYR A 297 -14.30 5.51 3.27
N HIS A 298 -13.50 4.67 3.93
CA HIS A 298 -13.97 3.88 5.08
C HIS A 298 -14.32 4.76 6.27
N LEU A 299 -13.52 5.78 6.56
CA LEU A 299 -13.76 6.70 7.67
C LEU A 299 -15.03 7.53 7.45
N GLN A 300 -15.23 8.09 6.25
CA GLN A 300 -16.42 8.86 5.91
C GLN A 300 -17.71 8.06 6.05
N ARG A 301 -17.65 6.79 5.67
CA ARG A 301 -18.77 5.86 5.68
C ARG A 301 -19.18 5.45 7.08
N GLU A 302 -18.21 5.23 7.97
CA GLU A 302 -18.44 4.85 9.37
C GLU A 302 -18.60 6.07 10.30
N GLY A 303 -18.21 7.25 9.83
CA GLY A 303 -18.19 8.50 10.59
C GLY A 303 -17.00 8.61 11.54
N LYS A 304 -16.68 7.57 12.29
CA LYS A 304 -15.46 7.44 13.11
C LYS A 304 -15.11 5.98 13.36
N PHE A 305 -13.86 5.69 13.62
CA PHE A 305 -13.39 4.38 14.07
C PHE A 305 -13.39 4.28 15.60
N ASP A 306 -13.48 3.05 16.10
CA ASP A 306 -13.23 2.79 17.51
C ASP A 306 -11.73 2.90 17.84
N GLN A 307 -11.44 2.99 19.14
CA GLN A 307 -10.09 3.19 19.65
C GLN A 307 -9.12 2.05 19.28
N ASP A 308 -9.57 0.80 19.25
CA ASP A 308 -8.70 -0.33 18.97
C ASP A 308 -8.31 -0.35 17.49
N ARG A 309 -9.25 -0.05 16.58
CA ARG A 309 -8.98 0.14 15.15
C ARG A 309 -8.10 1.34 14.89
N SER A 310 -8.36 2.49 15.50
CA SER A 310 -7.51 3.69 15.37
C SER A 310 -6.09 3.44 15.89
N ARG A 311 -5.94 2.72 17.03
CA ARG A 311 -4.63 2.34 17.56
C ARG A 311 -3.87 1.45 16.60
N PHE A 312 -4.55 0.45 16.02
CA PHE A 312 -3.96 -0.48 15.07
C PHE A 312 -3.39 0.25 13.85
N TYR A 313 -4.20 1.06 13.16
CA TYR A 313 -3.74 1.82 12.00
C TYR A 313 -2.66 2.86 12.35
N ALA A 314 -2.79 3.57 13.47
CA ALA A 314 -1.76 4.50 13.92
C ALA A 314 -0.42 3.81 14.21
N ALA A 315 -0.44 2.58 14.73
CA ALA A 315 0.78 1.81 14.96
C ALA A 315 1.46 1.37 13.66
N GLU A 316 0.69 0.97 12.64
CA GLU A 316 1.22 0.61 11.33
C GLU A 316 1.80 1.83 10.60
N LEU A 317 1.11 2.97 10.66
CA LEU A 317 1.57 4.24 10.10
C LEU A 317 2.83 4.74 10.81
N LEU A 318 2.91 4.60 12.13
CA LEU A 318 4.14 4.90 12.89
C LEU A 318 5.33 4.09 12.38
N CYS A 319 5.14 2.79 12.12
CA CYS A 319 6.19 1.94 11.56
C CYS A 319 6.59 2.37 10.13
N ALA A 320 5.64 2.80 9.30
CA ALA A 320 5.92 3.32 7.96
C ALA A 320 6.73 4.62 8.02
N LEU A 321 6.31 5.58 8.85
CA LEU A 321 6.98 6.87 9.01
C LEU A 321 8.37 6.73 9.61
N GLU A 322 8.52 5.92 10.66
CA GLU A 322 9.82 5.60 11.25
C GLU A 322 10.79 5.04 10.20
N HIS A 323 10.31 4.13 9.35
CA HIS A 323 11.11 3.57 8.28
C HIS A 323 11.59 4.65 7.31
N LEU A 324 10.71 5.54 6.86
CA LEU A 324 11.07 6.66 5.99
C LEU A 324 12.06 7.62 6.67
N HIS A 325 11.84 7.93 7.94
CA HIS A 325 12.72 8.79 8.73
C HIS A 325 14.12 8.20 8.85
N GLY A 326 14.24 6.87 8.94
CA GLY A 326 15.52 6.15 8.89
C GLY A 326 16.28 6.33 7.56
N PHE A 327 15.57 6.58 6.46
CA PHE A 327 16.16 6.95 5.16
C PHE A 327 16.34 8.47 4.99
N ASN A 328 16.20 9.26 6.06
CA ASN A 328 16.22 10.74 6.02
C ASN A 328 15.17 11.32 5.06
N VAL A 329 13.97 10.72 5.08
CA VAL A 329 12.82 11.13 4.29
C VAL A 329 11.71 11.61 5.21
N VAL A 330 11.16 12.79 4.93
CA VAL A 330 9.95 13.32 5.57
C VAL A 330 8.81 13.18 4.60
N TYR A 331 7.67 12.63 5.04
CA TYR A 331 6.55 12.31 4.17
C TYR A 331 5.68 13.52 3.82
N ARG A 332 5.34 14.36 4.81
CA ARG A 332 4.68 15.68 4.70
C ARG A 332 3.24 15.74 4.19
N ASP A 333 2.66 14.64 3.72
CA ASP A 333 1.26 14.62 3.24
C ASP A 333 0.49 13.43 3.81
N LEU A 334 0.66 13.16 5.10
CA LEU A 334 -0.10 12.11 5.80
C LEU A 334 -1.55 12.55 5.98
N LYS A 335 -2.46 11.84 5.29
CA LYS A 335 -3.90 12.04 5.32
C LYS A 335 -4.63 10.76 4.89
N PRO A 336 -5.93 10.58 5.21
CA PRO A 336 -6.68 9.37 4.91
C PRO A 336 -6.70 8.99 3.42
N GLU A 337 -6.64 9.96 2.51
CA GLU A 337 -6.67 9.77 1.05
C GLU A 337 -5.38 9.10 0.54
N ASN A 338 -4.26 9.32 1.21
CA ASN A 338 -2.97 8.73 0.83
C ASN A 338 -2.69 7.39 1.54
N ILE A 339 -3.66 6.87 2.29
CA ILE A 339 -3.55 5.61 3.02
C ILE A 339 -4.54 4.63 2.41
N LEU A 340 -4.03 3.57 1.78
CA LEU A 340 -4.87 2.50 1.24
C LEU A 340 -4.99 1.36 2.26
N LEU A 341 -6.05 0.58 2.16
CA LEU A 341 -6.15 -0.72 2.83
C LEU A 341 -5.86 -1.83 1.83
N ASP A 342 -5.04 -2.81 2.21
CA ASP A 342 -4.91 -4.06 1.45
C ASP A 342 -6.12 -4.97 1.66
N TYR A 343 -6.21 -6.05 0.87
CA TYR A 343 -7.33 -7.00 0.92
C TYR A 343 -7.53 -7.67 2.29
N THR A 344 -6.47 -7.72 3.13
CA THR A 344 -6.58 -8.25 4.49
C THR A 344 -7.00 -7.18 5.49
N GLY A 345 -6.79 -5.91 5.17
CA GLY A 345 -7.14 -4.77 6.01
C GLY A 345 -5.97 -4.07 6.68
N HIS A 346 -4.72 -4.40 6.32
CA HIS A 346 -3.55 -3.64 6.76
C HIS A 346 -3.40 -2.37 5.93
N ILE A 347 -2.81 -1.32 6.51
CA ILE A 347 -2.56 -0.08 5.78
C ILE A 347 -1.42 -0.24 4.78
N ALA A 348 -1.51 0.53 3.71
CA ALA A 348 -0.47 0.69 2.71
C ALA A 348 -0.37 2.18 2.33
N LEU A 349 0.65 2.85 2.85
CA LEU A 349 0.95 4.25 2.57
C LEU A 349 1.39 4.40 1.11
N CYS A 350 0.73 5.29 0.38
CA CYS A 350 0.99 5.56 -1.03
C CYS A 350 1.36 7.04 -1.26
N ASP A 351 1.44 7.47 -2.52
CA ASP A 351 1.78 8.83 -2.98
C ASP A 351 2.92 9.58 -2.25
N PHE A 352 4.12 9.52 -2.83
CA PHE A 352 5.35 10.12 -2.24
C PHE A 352 5.72 11.46 -2.88
N GLY A 353 4.83 12.04 -3.69
CA GLY A 353 5.12 13.24 -4.50
C GLY A 353 5.39 14.52 -3.71
N LEU A 354 5.10 14.53 -2.40
CA LEU A 354 5.41 15.63 -1.49
C LEU A 354 6.50 15.28 -0.47
N CYS A 355 7.18 14.14 -0.60
CA CYS A 355 8.26 13.81 0.31
C CYS A 355 9.38 14.86 0.30
N LYS A 356 10.23 14.88 1.33
CA LYS A 356 11.48 15.65 1.34
C LYS A 356 12.61 14.72 1.73
N LEU A 357 13.68 14.77 0.94
CA LEU A 357 14.84 13.88 1.06
C LEU A 357 16.02 14.60 1.70
N ASN A 358 17.00 13.82 2.16
CA ASN A 358 18.21 14.30 2.84
C ASN A 358 17.91 15.11 4.11
N MET A 359 16.75 14.85 4.73
CA MET A 359 16.36 15.48 5.99
C MET A 359 17.05 14.74 7.12
N SER A 360 18.32 15.06 7.39
CA SER A 360 19.02 14.57 8.59
C SER A 360 18.39 15.13 9.88
N GLU A 361 18.79 14.64 11.05
CA GLU A 361 18.23 15.07 12.34
C GLU A 361 18.29 16.60 12.58
N THR A 362 19.30 17.28 12.04
CA THR A 362 19.47 18.73 12.17
C THR A 362 19.00 19.52 10.95
N GLU A 363 18.65 18.83 9.85
CA GLU A 363 18.30 19.49 8.60
C GLU A 363 16.88 20.06 8.68
N LYS A 364 16.73 21.32 8.26
CA LYS A 364 15.43 21.99 8.17
C LYS A 364 15.09 22.30 6.73
N THR A 365 13.79 22.25 6.42
CA THR A 365 13.27 22.77 5.16
C THR A 365 12.17 23.81 5.40
N ASN A 366 11.96 24.69 4.42
CA ASN A 366 11.04 25.82 4.50
C ASN A 366 9.91 25.73 3.46
N THR A 367 9.80 24.61 2.74
CA THR A 367 8.77 24.46 1.71
C THR A 367 7.40 24.33 2.37
N PHE A 368 6.52 25.30 2.11
CA PHE A 368 5.12 25.25 2.55
C PHE A 368 4.35 24.26 1.66
N CYS A 369 3.89 23.15 2.22
CA CYS A 369 3.15 22.10 1.52
C CYS A 369 2.29 21.29 2.50
N GLY A 370 1.50 20.36 1.96
CA GLY A 370 0.57 19.54 2.71
C GLY A 370 -0.87 20.04 2.63
N THR A 371 -1.77 19.24 3.16
CA THR A 371 -3.21 19.51 3.14
C THR A 371 -3.58 20.37 4.36
N PRO A 372 -4.30 21.50 4.21
CA PRO A 372 -4.47 22.53 5.25
C PRO A 372 -4.86 22.02 6.65
N GLU A 373 -5.73 21.02 6.70
CA GLU A 373 -6.26 20.36 7.90
C GLU A 373 -5.18 19.62 8.71
N TYR A 374 -4.06 19.27 8.08
CA TYR A 374 -2.96 18.46 8.63
C TYR A 374 -1.68 19.27 8.87
N ILE A 375 -1.65 20.54 8.50
CA ILE A 375 -0.45 21.38 8.58
C ILE A 375 -0.02 21.58 10.04
N ALA A 376 1.27 21.34 10.30
CA ALA A 376 1.88 21.59 11.60
C ALA A 376 2.10 23.10 11.84
N PRO A 377 2.01 23.58 13.09
CA PRO A 377 2.10 25.01 13.41
C PRO A 377 3.41 25.66 12.94
N GLU A 378 4.53 24.94 13.02
CA GLU A 378 5.83 25.44 12.59
C GLU A 378 5.94 25.72 11.07
N LEU A 379 5.08 25.11 10.24
CA LEU A 379 4.97 25.46 8.83
C LEU A 379 4.29 26.81 8.62
N LEU A 380 3.30 27.15 9.46
CA LEU A 380 2.58 28.43 9.41
C LEU A 380 3.46 29.59 9.89
N GLU A 381 4.30 29.34 10.89
CA GLU A 381 5.21 30.33 11.47
C GLU A 381 6.49 30.55 10.65
N SER A 382 6.69 29.79 9.55
CA SER A 382 7.86 29.92 8.66
C SER A 382 9.23 29.78 9.35
N GLN A 383 9.31 29.03 10.46
CA GLN A 383 10.56 28.83 11.22
C GLN A 383 11.47 27.71 10.67
N GLY A 384 11.02 27.06 9.58
CA GLY A 384 11.62 25.85 9.05
C GLY A 384 11.37 24.63 9.94
N TYR A 385 11.24 23.47 9.32
CA TYR A 385 10.77 22.27 10.00
C TYR A 385 11.62 21.03 9.70
N THR A 386 11.56 20.08 10.63
CA THR A 386 12.26 18.79 10.65
C THR A 386 11.30 17.63 10.44
N LYS A 387 11.76 16.38 10.60
CA LYS A 387 10.94 15.15 10.53
C LYS A 387 9.72 15.14 11.46
N THR A 388 9.77 15.90 12.55
CA THR A 388 8.74 16.03 13.59
C THR A 388 7.37 16.49 13.08
N VAL A 389 7.28 17.06 11.87
CA VAL A 389 5.99 17.41 11.24
C VAL A 389 5.14 16.18 10.95
N ASP A 390 5.76 15.04 10.65
CA ASP A 390 5.03 13.79 10.39
C ASP A 390 4.41 13.22 11.70
N TRP A 391 4.98 13.56 12.87
CA TRP A 391 4.39 13.18 14.16
C TRP A 391 3.18 14.04 14.50
N TRP A 392 3.19 15.32 14.10
CA TRP A 392 2.01 16.17 14.19
C TRP A 392 0.88 15.62 13.32
N THR A 393 1.16 15.31 12.05
CA THR A 393 0.15 14.80 11.10
C THR A 393 -0.38 13.44 11.54
N LEU A 394 0.45 12.56 12.14
CA LEU A 394 0.00 11.33 12.79
C LEU A 394 -0.98 11.61 13.94
N GLY A 395 -0.72 12.65 14.74
CA GLY A 395 -1.63 13.10 15.80
C GLY A 395 -2.96 13.62 15.27
N VAL A 396 -2.94 14.41 14.18
CA VAL A 396 -4.15 14.92 13.51
C VAL A 396 -4.98 13.76 12.99
N LEU A 397 -4.35 12.82 12.28
CA LEU A 397 -5.02 11.65 11.72
C LEU A 397 -5.59 10.73 12.80
N LEU A 398 -4.87 10.50 13.89
CA LEU A 398 -5.38 9.72 15.03
C LEU A 398 -6.62 10.39 15.65
N TYR A 399 -6.60 11.70 15.79
CA TYR A 399 -7.75 12.46 16.28
C TYR A 399 -8.95 12.33 15.33
N GLU A 400 -8.72 12.51 14.02
CA GLU A 400 -9.77 12.40 13.02
C GLU A 400 -10.37 10.98 12.98
N MET A 401 -9.55 9.94 13.01
CA MET A 401 -10.06 8.56 13.08
C MET A 401 -10.97 8.34 14.29
N MET A 402 -10.66 8.91 15.45
CA MET A 402 -11.44 8.69 16.68
C MET A 402 -12.63 9.64 16.88
N THR A 403 -12.71 10.73 16.11
CA THR A 403 -13.74 11.78 16.29
C THR A 403 -14.55 12.08 15.02
N GLY A 404 -14.06 11.66 13.86
CA GLY A 404 -14.63 11.88 12.53
C GLY A 404 -14.20 13.17 11.84
N LEU A 405 -13.51 14.08 12.54
CA LEU A 405 -13.06 15.36 11.99
C LEU A 405 -11.67 15.75 12.52
N PRO A 406 -10.85 16.49 11.75
CA PRO A 406 -9.59 17.03 12.25
C PRO A 406 -9.80 17.98 13.45
N PRO A 407 -8.83 18.08 14.39
CA PRO A 407 -9.01 18.76 15.68
C PRO A 407 -9.26 20.26 15.57
N PHE A 408 -8.76 20.91 14.50
CA PHE A 408 -8.84 22.35 14.30
C PHE A 408 -9.65 22.74 13.06
N TYR A 409 -10.46 21.82 12.53
CA TYR A 409 -11.18 21.99 11.28
C TYR A 409 -12.06 23.25 11.28
N ASP A 410 -12.05 23.96 10.15
CA ASP A 410 -12.98 25.03 9.82
C ASP A 410 -13.13 25.12 8.29
N GLU A 411 -14.30 25.50 7.79
CA GLU A 411 -14.51 25.70 6.35
C GLU A 411 -13.62 26.83 5.79
N ASN A 412 -13.25 27.80 6.62
CA ASN A 412 -12.35 28.87 6.26
C ASN A 412 -10.90 28.52 6.63
N VAL A 413 -10.06 28.31 5.62
CA VAL A 413 -8.63 27.95 5.79
C VAL A 413 -7.86 28.91 6.70
N ASN A 414 -8.09 30.22 6.60
CA ASN A 414 -7.39 31.18 7.48
C ASN A 414 -7.83 31.05 8.93
N THR A 415 -9.11 30.78 9.17
CA THR A 415 -9.64 30.51 10.51
C THR A 415 -9.04 29.23 11.07
N MET A 416 -9.00 28.17 10.26
CA MET A 416 -8.33 26.91 10.63
C MET A 416 -6.86 27.13 10.99
N TYR A 417 -6.10 27.92 10.22
CA TYR A 417 -4.72 28.27 10.57
C TYR A 417 -4.61 29.01 11.91
N GLN A 418 -5.52 29.93 12.21
CA GLN A 418 -5.55 30.55 13.54
C GLN A 418 -5.83 29.52 14.62
N ARG A 419 -6.82 28.62 14.44
CA ARG A 419 -7.14 27.56 15.41
C ARG A 419 -5.96 26.62 15.66
N ILE A 420 -5.25 26.22 14.60
CA ILE A 420 -4.03 25.41 14.71
C ILE A 420 -3.00 26.09 15.63
N LEU A 421 -2.87 27.41 15.58
CA LEU A 421 -1.91 28.16 16.39
C LEU A 421 -2.41 28.45 17.83
N THR A 422 -3.72 28.65 18.04
CA THR A 422 -4.24 29.22 19.30
C THR A 422 -5.17 28.31 20.09
N ASP A 423 -5.99 27.50 19.44
CA ASP A 423 -7.14 26.87 20.11
C ASP A 423 -6.70 25.66 20.97
N PRO A 424 -7.36 25.41 22.11
CA PRO A 424 -7.09 24.20 22.88
C PRO A 424 -7.58 22.95 22.14
N LEU A 425 -6.92 21.81 22.38
CA LEU A 425 -7.44 20.51 21.94
C LEU A 425 -8.67 20.15 22.76
N ASN A 426 -9.76 19.86 22.08
CA ASN A 426 -11.02 19.43 22.71
C ASN A 426 -11.21 17.95 22.49
N PHE A 427 -11.59 17.20 23.54
CA PHE A 427 -11.79 15.76 23.44
C PHE A 427 -13.22 15.38 23.84
N PRO A 428 -13.87 14.45 23.12
CA PRO A 428 -15.13 13.88 23.55
C PRO A 428 -15.06 13.29 24.97
N PRO A 429 -16.11 13.43 25.81
CA PRO A 429 -16.10 12.95 27.20
C PRO A 429 -15.80 11.46 27.36
N ASP A 430 -16.18 10.64 26.38
CA ASP A 430 -16.02 9.19 26.31
C ASP A 430 -14.61 8.73 25.88
N MET A 431 -13.75 9.65 25.43
CA MET A 431 -12.40 9.31 25.00
C MET A 431 -11.50 8.93 26.17
N SER A 432 -10.79 7.80 26.05
CA SER A 432 -9.91 7.28 27.10
C SER A 432 -8.76 8.23 27.46
N PRO A 433 -8.27 8.20 28.72
CA PRO A 433 -7.11 8.99 29.13
C PRO A 433 -5.86 8.72 28.28
N GLU A 434 -5.64 7.46 27.87
CA GLU A 434 -4.48 7.06 27.07
C GLU A 434 -4.54 7.67 25.67
N ALA A 435 -5.73 7.73 25.06
CA ALA A 435 -5.94 8.36 23.76
C ALA A 435 -5.72 9.88 23.83
N ARG A 436 -6.25 10.55 24.86
CA ARG A 436 -6.07 11.99 25.05
C ARG A 436 -4.62 12.37 25.27
N THR A 437 -3.90 11.59 26.07
CA THR A 437 -2.49 11.87 26.40
C THR A 437 -1.58 11.68 25.20
N VAL A 438 -1.77 10.62 24.38
CA VAL A 438 -0.96 10.44 23.17
C VAL A 438 -1.20 11.55 22.15
N MET A 439 -2.48 11.92 21.93
CA MET A 439 -2.82 13.00 20.98
C MET A 439 -2.30 14.35 21.46
N THR A 440 -2.39 14.63 22.76
CA THR A 440 -1.84 15.86 23.35
C THR A 440 -0.31 15.93 23.18
N GLY A 441 0.39 14.80 23.30
CA GLY A 441 1.83 14.72 23.06
C GLY A 441 2.21 14.92 21.59
N LEU A 442 1.50 14.27 20.66
CA LEU A 442 1.75 14.39 19.21
C LEU A 442 1.35 15.77 18.66
N LEU A 443 0.28 16.37 19.18
CA LEU A 443 -0.24 17.68 18.81
C LEU A 443 0.32 18.80 19.70
N GLN A 444 1.51 18.60 20.26
CA GLN A 444 2.26 19.66 20.91
C GLN A 444 2.79 20.64 19.85
N ARG A 445 2.51 21.93 20.05
CA ARG A 445 2.85 22.98 19.09
C ARG A 445 4.34 23.22 18.97
N ASP A 446 5.03 23.22 20.12
CA ASP A 446 6.49 23.31 20.18
C ASP A 446 7.11 21.99 19.69
N PRO A 447 7.76 21.96 18.50
CA PRO A 447 8.25 20.72 17.91
C PRO A 447 9.32 20.03 18.76
N ALA A 448 10.05 20.78 19.60
CA ALA A 448 11.08 20.23 20.49
C ALA A 448 10.50 19.53 21.72
N LYS A 449 9.22 19.80 22.07
CA LYS A 449 8.50 19.14 23.17
C LYS A 449 7.49 18.11 22.68
N ARG A 450 7.39 17.95 21.37
CA ARG A 450 6.44 17.03 20.74
C ARG A 450 6.85 15.59 21.02
N LEU A 451 5.87 14.73 21.29
CA LEU A 451 6.11 13.31 21.42
C LEU A 451 6.74 12.78 20.12
N GLY A 452 7.91 12.16 20.20
CA GLY A 452 8.69 11.73 19.04
C GLY A 452 9.78 12.71 18.60
N ALA A 453 9.95 13.84 19.29
CA ALA A 453 11.04 14.80 19.04
C ALA A 453 12.43 14.19 19.27
N HIS A 454 12.53 13.19 20.15
CA HIS A 454 13.78 12.45 20.40
C HIS A 454 13.75 11.02 19.85
N GLY A 455 12.88 10.76 18.87
CA GLY A 455 12.77 9.48 18.18
C GLY A 455 11.41 8.81 18.36
N SER A 456 11.05 7.98 17.39
CA SER A 456 9.81 7.21 17.33
C SER A 456 9.58 6.31 18.56
N ASP A 457 10.65 5.88 19.24
CA ASP A 457 10.58 5.06 20.44
C ASP A 457 9.79 5.72 21.58
N GLU A 458 9.78 7.05 21.67
CA GLU A 458 8.94 7.77 22.64
C GLU A 458 7.45 7.52 22.38
N ILE A 459 7.06 7.55 21.11
CA ILE A 459 5.68 7.28 20.68
C ILE A 459 5.35 5.79 20.96
N LYS A 460 6.25 4.87 20.60
CA LYS A 460 6.03 3.42 20.78
C LYS A 460 5.85 3.01 22.24
N LYS A 461 6.56 3.66 23.17
CA LYS A 461 6.50 3.39 24.62
C LYS A 461 5.28 4.01 25.30
N HIS A 462 4.53 4.87 24.62
CA HIS A 462 3.35 5.51 25.20
C HIS A 462 2.27 4.48 25.57
N LEU A 463 1.58 4.66 26.71
CA LEU A 463 0.58 3.72 27.24
C LEU A 463 -0.54 3.39 26.24
N PHE A 464 -0.87 4.33 25.36
CA PHE A 464 -1.82 4.10 24.27
C PHE A 464 -1.44 2.90 23.40
N PHE A 465 -0.15 2.64 23.17
CA PHE A 465 0.34 1.52 22.35
C PHE A 465 0.80 0.32 23.18
N ALA A 466 0.56 0.28 24.50
CA ALA A 466 1.05 -0.79 25.39
C ALA A 466 0.58 -2.20 25.00
N LYS A 467 -0.52 -2.33 24.23
CA LYS A 467 -1.04 -3.61 23.73
C LYS A 467 -0.41 -4.07 22.40
N ILE A 468 0.48 -3.27 21.81
CA ILE A 468 1.11 -3.54 20.51
C ILE A 468 2.46 -4.21 20.72
N ASP A 469 2.60 -5.41 20.18
CA ASP A 469 3.88 -6.06 19.91
C ASP A 469 4.36 -5.63 18.52
N TRP A 470 5.34 -4.72 18.50
CA TRP A 470 5.87 -4.12 17.28
C TRP A 470 6.46 -5.14 16.30
N ASN A 471 7.08 -6.22 16.82
CA ASN A 471 7.63 -7.27 15.97
C ASN A 471 6.51 -8.07 15.31
N ARG A 472 5.47 -8.42 16.07
CA ARG A 472 4.29 -9.09 15.49
C ARG A 472 3.55 -8.19 14.50
N LEU A 473 3.48 -6.89 14.75
CA LEU A 473 2.88 -5.91 13.84
C LEU A 473 3.64 -5.87 12.51
N LEU A 474 4.96 -5.66 12.54
CA LEU A 474 5.81 -5.64 11.32
C LEU A 474 5.76 -6.97 10.55
N LEU A 475 5.56 -8.09 11.22
CA LEU A 475 5.38 -9.40 10.59
C LEU A 475 3.93 -9.67 10.12
N LYS A 476 3.03 -8.67 10.19
CA LYS A 476 1.58 -8.80 9.89
C LYS A 476 0.92 -9.99 10.61
N LYS A 477 1.29 -10.24 11.87
CA LYS A 477 0.78 -11.35 12.70
C LYS A 477 -0.42 -10.96 13.57
N TYR A 478 -0.91 -9.73 13.44
CA TYR A 478 -2.17 -9.30 14.03
C TYR A 478 -3.30 -9.49 13.01
N PRO A 479 -4.44 -10.06 13.40
CA PRO A 479 -5.63 -10.00 12.56
C PRO A 479 -6.08 -8.54 12.45
N PRO A 480 -6.26 -7.99 11.24
CA PRO A 480 -6.76 -6.63 11.07
C PRO A 480 -8.17 -6.47 11.68
N PRO A 481 -8.48 -5.31 12.28
CA PRO A 481 -9.77 -5.04 12.91
C PRO A 481 -10.92 -4.91 11.89
N PHE A 482 -10.59 -4.67 10.63
CA PHE A 482 -11.52 -4.52 9.53
C PHE A 482 -10.89 -5.09 8.27
N LYS A 483 -11.67 -5.85 7.49
CA LYS A 483 -11.26 -6.40 6.20
C LYS A 483 -12.14 -5.79 5.10
N PRO A 484 -11.56 -5.08 4.12
CA PRO A 484 -12.34 -4.41 3.09
C PRO A 484 -13.03 -5.39 2.14
N SER A 485 -14.13 -4.93 1.54
CA SER A 485 -14.86 -5.73 0.57
C SER A 485 -14.23 -5.64 -0.81
N VAL A 486 -13.67 -6.76 -1.29
CA VAL A 486 -12.92 -6.85 -2.55
C VAL A 486 -13.33 -8.12 -3.32
N GLU A 487 -14.12 -8.00 -4.38
CA GLU A 487 -14.62 -9.16 -5.14
C GLU A 487 -13.51 -9.93 -5.88
N SER A 488 -12.45 -9.24 -6.28
CA SER A 488 -11.32 -9.82 -7.02
C SER A 488 -10.07 -8.95 -6.97
N VAL A 489 -8.93 -9.49 -7.43
CA VAL A 489 -7.68 -8.74 -7.62
C VAL A 489 -7.79 -7.58 -8.64
N LEU A 490 -8.84 -7.58 -9.47
CA LEU A 490 -9.13 -6.50 -10.41
C LEU A 490 -10.13 -5.49 -9.87
N ASP A 491 -10.69 -5.75 -8.68
CA ASP A 491 -11.78 -4.96 -8.15
C ASP A 491 -11.36 -3.50 -7.98
N VAL A 492 -12.23 -2.61 -8.46
CA VAL A 492 -12.09 -1.16 -8.36
C VAL A 492 -13.33 -0.52 -7.72
N ALA A 493 -14.22 -1.31 -7.12
CA ALA A 493 -15.45 -0.81 -6.49
C ALA A 493 -15.18 0.19 -5.35
N ASN A 494 -14.00 0.11 -4.72
CA ASN A 494 -13.56 1.03 -3.68
C ASN A 494 -12.82 2.28 -4.21
N PHE A 495 -12.83 2.53 -5.52
CA PHE A 495 -12.28 3.74 -6.14
C PHE A 495 -13.41 4.64 -6.67
N ASP A 496 -13.14 5.94 -6.75
CA ASP A 496 -14.12 6.92 -7.22
C ASP A 496 -14.61 6.58 -8.66
N PRO A 497 -15.94 6.44 -8.86
CA PRO A 497 -16.54 6.23 -10.18
C PRO A 497 -16.15 7.29 -11.22
N ASP A 498 -15.88 8.54 -10.80
CA ASP A 498 -15.44 9.61 -11.70
C ASP A 498 -14.12 9.25 -12.39
N PHE A 499 -13.25 8.50 -11.71
CA PHE A 499 -12.01 7.99 -12.29
C PHE A 499 -12.24 6.70 -13.06
N THR A 500 -12.92 5.72 -12.47
CA THR A 500 -13.03 4.37 -13.06
C THR A 500 -13.88 4.31 -14.34
N ASN A 501 -14.68 5.35 -14.59
CA ASN A 501 -15.42 5.55 -15.84
C ASN A 501 -14.59 6.23 -16.96
N GLU A 502 -13.43 6.81 -16.64
CA GLU A 502 -12.53 7.38 -17.65
C GLU A 502 -11.88 6.26 -18.48
N LEU A 503 -11.69 6.51 -19.78
CA LEU A 503 -11.01 5.57 -20.66
C LEU A 503 -9.54 5.40 -20.23
N PRO A 504 -9.07 4.15 -20.03
CA PRO A 504 -7.69 3.86 -19.67
C PRO A 504 -6.78 4.02 -20.90
N GLN A 505 -6.30 5.24 -21.13
CA GLN A 505 -5.42 5.55 -22.25
C GLN A 505 -4.23 6.35 -21.79
N ASP A 506 -3.05 5.96 -22.29
CA ASP A 506 -1.84 6.75 -22.13
C ASP A 506 -1.91 7.97 -23.06
N SER A 507 -2.32 9.11 -22.52
CA SER A 507 -2.67 10.30 -23.32
C SER A 507 -1.47 10.84 -24.10
N VAL A 508 -1.61 11.05 -25.41
CA VAL A 508 -0.56 11.69 -26.23
C VAL A 508 -0.31 13.12 -25.72
N VAL A 509 0.96 13.52 -25.62
CA VAL A 509 1.32 14.89 -25.23
C VAL A 509 1.66 15.67 -26.51
N ALA A 510 0.76 16.55 -26.93
CA ALA A 510 1.09 17.55 -27.94
C ALA A 510 2.11 18.54 -27.35
N ASP A 511 3.12 18.93 -28.13
CA ASP A 511 4.12 19.95 -27.78
C ASP A 511 5.10 19.59 -26.64
N SER A 512 5.53 18.33 -26.59
CA SER A 512 6.41 17.79 -25.54
C SER A 512 7.92 17.76 -25.90
N ALA A 513 8.34 18.52 -26.92
CA ALA A 513 9.73 18.51 -27.38
C ALA A 513 10.68 19.19 -26.36
N LEU A 514 11.05 18.44 -25.32
CA LEU A 514 12.13 18.81 -24.40
C LEU A 514 13.46 18.69 -25.11
N SER A 515 14.36 19.64 -24.87
CA SER A 515 15.71 19.59 -25.43
C SER A 515 16.47 18.36 -24.90
N GLU A 516 17.46 17.89 -25.67
CA GLU A 516 18.31 16.76 -25.28
C GLU A 516 18.98 16.99 -23.91
N THR A 517 19.41 18.22 -23.64
CA THR A 517 19.99 18.61 -22.35
C THR A 517 19.01 18.47 -21.18
N VAL A 518 17.71 18.71 -21.41
CA VAL A 518 16.68 18.49 -20.39
C VAL A 518 16.38 16.99 -20.26
N GLN A 519 16.34 16.24 -21.37
CA GLN A 519 16.17 14.78 -21.33
C GLN A 519 17.28 14.09 -20.53
N ASP A 520 18.52 14.54 -20.70
CA ASP A 520 19.69 13.99 -20.02
C ASP A 520 19.63 14.14 -18.49
N GLN A 521 18.89 15.13 -17.99
CA GLN A 521 18.68 15.29 -16.55
C GLN A 521 17.77 14.20 -15.95
N PHE A 522 16.98 13.49 -16.76
CA PHE A 522 16.16 12.35 -16.31
C PHE A 522 16.90 11.01 -16.38
N ARG A 523 18.20 11.00 -16.72
CA ARG A 523 19.02 9.78 -16.67
C ARG A 523 19.05 9.23 -15.24
N GLY A 524 18.96 7.90 -15.11
CA GLY A 524 18.86 7.22 -13.81
C GLY A 524 17.43 7.07 -13.28
N PHE A 525 16.41 7.59 -13.98
CA PHE A 525 15.02 7.34 -13.59
C PHE A 525 14.60 5.89 -13.83
N THR A 526 15.12 5.23 -14.87
CA THR A 526 14.74 3.85 -15.19
C THR A 526 15.29 2.89 -14.14
N TYR A 527 14.40 2.24 -13.40
CA TYR A 527 14.69 1.23 -12.40
C TYR A 527 14.05 -0.09 -12.81
N ASN A 528 14.89 -1.11 -12.85
CA ASN A 528 14.48 -2.50 -12.81
C ASN A 528 15.33 -3.14 -11.71
N PRO A 529 14.73 -3.90 -10.76
CA PRO A 529 15.46 -4.61 -9.73
C PRO A 529 16.67 -5.43 -10.22
N GLY A 530 16.70 -5.83 -11.50
CA GLY A 530 17.85 -6.49 -12.10
C GLY A 530 19.10 -5.63 -12.34
N ASN A 531 18.99 -4.30 -12.22
CA ASN A 531 20.05 -3.37 -12.58
C ASN A 531 20.73 -2.68 -11.39
N GLU A 532 20.14 -2.67 -10.19
CA GLU A 532 20.73 -1.99 -9.03
C GLU A 532 20.82 -2.94 -7.83
N HIS A 533 22.05 -3.25 -7.40
CA HIS A 533 22.31 -3.86 -6.09
C HIS A 533 22.07 -2.80 -5.02
N LEU A 534 20.81 -2.54 -4.73
CA LEU A 534 20.39 -1.75 -3.58
C LEU A 534 20.37 -2.72 -2.40
N GLY A 535 21.55 -3.02 -1.86
CA GLY A 535 21.68 -3.88 -0.70
C GLY A 535 20.96 -3.27 0.51
N GLU A 536 20.21 -4.10 1.24
CA GLU A 536 19.83 -3.80 2.62
C GLU A 536 21.09 -3.85 3.49
N SER A 537 21.80 -2.73 3.58
CA SER A 537 22.78 -2.53 4.64
C SER A 537 22.25 -1.46 5.61
N ALA A 538 21.15 -1.81 6.28
CA ALA A 538 20.71 -1.15 7.50
C ALA A 538 20.21 -2.23 8.46
N SER A 539 21.13 -3.05 8.96
CA SER A 539 20.90 -3.79 10.19
C SER A 539 20.81 -2.77 11.33
N TYR A 540 19.59 -2.57 11.85
CA TYR A 540 19.43 -1.86 13.10
C TYR A 540 20.03 -2.72 14.22
N GLN A 541 21.09 -2.23 14.85
CA GLN A 541 21.43 -2.68 16.19
C GLN A 541 20.23 -2.34 17.08
N THR A 542 19.48 -3.36 17.47
CA THR A 542 18.56 -3.25 18.59
C THR A 542 19.42 -2.98 19.82
N GLY A 543 19.46 -1.73 20.25
CA GLY A 543 20.03 -1.37 21.55
C GLY A 543 19.23 -2.11 22.63
N MET A 544 19.95 -2.86 23.47
CA MET A 544 19.43 -3.49 24.69
C MET A 544 18.79 -2.48 25.63
#